data_AF-G0LFD9-F1
#
_entry.id   AF-G0LFD9-F1
#
_cell.length_a   1.000
_cell.length_b   1.000
_cell.length_c   1.000
_cell.angle_alpha   90.00
_cell.angle_beta   90.00
_cell.angle_gamma   90.00
#
_symmetry.space_group_name_H-M   'P 1'
#
loop_
_entity.id
_entity.type
_entity.pdbx_description
1 polymer ?
#
loop_
_entity_poly.entity_id
_entity_poly.type
_entity_poly.pdbx_seq_one_letter_code
_entity_poly.pdbx_strand_id
1 'polypeptide(L)' 'MKCHYCDQEAAYAAEKDGIKVGLCERHFRQRVEELADSEELAALREQIDIDRTE' A
#
# COMPACT_ATOMS: atom_id res chain seq x y z
N MET A 1 -7.87 -3.66 17.18
CA MET A 1 -7.61 -4.74 16.19
C MET A 1 -6.10 -4.94 16.09
N LYS A 2 -5.63 -6.10 15.62
CA LYS A 2 -4.19 -6.43 15.57
C LYS A 2 -3.62 -6.28 14.16
N CYS A 3 -2.32 -6.01 14.06
CA CYS A 3 -1.65 -5.99 12.77
C CYS A 3 -1.65 -7.42 12.18
N HIS A 4 -1.84 -7.52 10.86
CA HIS A 4 -1.83 -8.81 10.18
C HIS A 4 -0.45 -9.50 10.20
N TYR A 5 0.62 -8.70 10.21
CA TYR A 5 2.00 -9.18 10.13
C TYR A 5 2.69 -9.29 11.50
N CYS A 6 2.09 -8.77 12.57
CA CYS A 6 2.59 -8.92 13.93
C CYS A 6 1.49 -8.70 14.97
N ASP A 7 1.69 -9.13 16.21
CA ASP A 7 0.72 -8.97 17.29
C ASP A 7 0.60 -7.56 17.90
N GLN A 8 1.23 -6.56 17.28
CA GLN A 8 1.09 -5.16 17.70
C GLN A 8 -0.29 -4.61 17.36
N GLU A 9 -0.68 -3.54 18.04
CA GLU A 9 -1.91 -2.83 17.73
C GLU A 9 -1.84 -2.23 16.31
N ALA A 10 -2.93 -2.37 15.55
CA ALA A 10 -3.03 -1.77 14.23
C ALA A 10 -3.37 -0.28 14.36
N ALA A 11 -2.63 0.55 13.63
CA ALA A 11 -2.90 1.97 13.47
C ALA A 11 -3.83 2.25 12.29
N TYR A 12 -3.80 1.40 11.27
CA TYR A 12 -4.60 1.50 10.05
C TYR A 12 -5.44 0.26 9.83
N ALA A 13 -6.59 0.43 9.16
CA ALA A 13 -7.48 -0.65 8.79
C ALA A 13 -7.96 -0.48 7.34
N ALA A 14 -7.89 -1.55 6.56
CA ALA A 14 -8.47 -1.62 5.22
C ALA A 14 -9.60 -2.66 5.22
N GLU A 15 -10.67 -2.38 4.48
CA GLU A 15 -11.80 -3.29 4.32
C GLU A 15 -12.11 -3.48 2.84
N LYS A 16 -12.32 -4.74 2.42
CA LYS A 16 -12.75 -5.08 1.07
C LYS A 16 -13.59 -6.35 1.10
N ASP A 17 -14.75 -6.32 0.45
CA ASP A 17 -15.68 -7.46 0.37
C ASP A 17 -16.02 -8.07 1.75
N GLY A 18 -16.15 -7.21 2.78
CA GLY A 18 -16.41 -7.63 4.15
C GLY A 18 -15.20 -8.18 4.92
N ILE A 19 -14.03 -8.23 4.31
CA ILE A 19 -12.77 -8.64 4.95
C ILE A 19 -12.06 -7.40 5.45
N LYS A 20 -11.79 -7.33 6.76
CA LYS A 20 -11.07 -6.23 7.41
C LYS A 20 -9.69 -6.66 7.85
N VAL A 21 -8.67 -5.91 7.43
CA VAL A 21 -7.25 -6.17 7.73
C VAL A 21 -6.64 -4.97 8.42
N GLY A 22 -5.95 -5.19 9.55
CA GLY A 22 -5.26 -4.15 10.31
C GLY A 22 -3.75 -4.14 10.04
N LEU A 23 -3.14 -2.96 10.03
CA LEU A 23 -1.68 -2.78 9.90
C LEU A 23 -1.14 -1.79 10.94
N CYS A 24 0.02 -2.10 11.53
CA CYS A 24 0.79 -1.12 12.28
C CYS A 24 1.55 -0.18 11.32
N GLU A 25 1.99 0.97 11.80
CA GLU A 25 2.63 2.00 10.98
C GLU A 25 3.86 1.47 10.20
N ARG A 26 4.68 0.62 10.85
CA ARG A 26 5.86 0.02 10.24
C ARG A 26 5.51 -0.82 9.02
N HIS A 27 4.58 -1.76 9.18
CA HIS A 27 4.20 -2.66 8.10
C HIS A 27 3.39 -1.96 7.02
N PHE A 28 2.59 -0.95 7.37
CA PHE A 28 1.91 -0.14 6.36
C PHE A 28 2.93 0.59 5.46
N ARG A 29 3.91 1.26 6.06
CA ARG A 29 4.97 1.96 5.31
C ARG A 29 5.72 1.02 4.37
N GLN A 30 6.20 -0.11 4.89
CA GLN A 30 6.93 -1.10 4.09
C GLN A 30 6.11 -1.58 2.87
N ARG A 31 4.81 -1.86 3.06
CA ARG A 31 3.95 -2.31 1.95
C ARG A 31 3.75 -1.21 0.90
N VAL A 32 3.57 0.04 1.33
CA VAL A 32 3.45 1.17 0.40
C VAL A 32 4.75 1.39 -0.38
N GLU A 33 5.91 1.26 0.28
CA GLU A 33 7.22 1.35 -0.37
C GLU A 33 7.43 0.21 -1.38
N GLU A 34 7.10 -1.04 -1.03
CA GLU A 34 7.17 -2.18 -1.96
C GLU A 34 6.25 -2.02 -3.17
N LEU A 35 5.05 -1.44 -2.99
CA LEU A 35 4.19 -1.10 -4.12
C LEU A 35 4.86 -0.02 -4.98
N ALA A 36 5.38 1.05 -4.38
CA ALA A 36 6.03 2.13 -5.14
C ALA A 36 7.27 1.65 -5.92
N ASP A 37 7.99 0.66 -5.40
CA ASP A 37 9.18 0.05 -6.02
C ASP A 37 8.83 -1.09 -6.99
N SER A 38 7.56 -1.50 -7.08
CA SER A 38 7.15 -2.57 -7.99
C SER A 38 7.30 -2.12 -9.45
N GLU A 39 8.02 -2.91 -10.25
CA GLU A 39 8.26 -2.67 -11.68
C GLU A 39 6.97 -2.41 -12.47
N GLU A 40 5.84 -2.99 -12.05
CA GLU A 40 4.51 -2.75 -12.63
C GLU A 40 4.01 -1.31 -12.42
N LEU A 41 4.22 -0.73 -11.23
CA LEU A 41 3.90 0.67 -10.95
C LEU A 41 4.89 1.63 -11.61
N ALA A 42 6.16 1.24 -11.75
CA ALA A 42 7.14 1.98 -12.55
C ALA A 42 6.76 2.00 -14.04
N ALA A 43 6.33 0.86 -14.59
CA ALA A 43 5.84 0.75 -15.97
C ALA A 43 4.53 1.52 -16.21
N LEU A 44 3.65 1.60 -15.20
CA LEU A 44 2.46 2.46 -15.23
C LEU A 44 2.82 3.96 -15.15
N ARG A 45 3.83 4.34 -14.35
CA ARG A 45 4.32 5.72 -14.27
C ARG A 45 4.86 6.22 -15.61
N GLU A 46 5.58 5.38 -16.34
CA GLU A 46 6.08 5.68 -17.69
C GLU A 46 4.93 5.92 -18.69
N GLN A 47 3.80 5.22 -18.53
CA GLN A 47 2.61 5.42 -19.36
C GLN A 47 1.80 6.67 -18.98
N ILE A 48 1.80 7.08 -17.71
CA ILE A 48 1.05 8.24 -17.20
C ILE A 48 1.81 9.56 -17.42
N ASP A 49 3.15 9.52 -17.55
CA ASP A 49 3.98 10.70 -17.87
C ASP A 49 3.70 11.29 -19.27
N ILE A 50 2.87 10.62 -20.08
CA ILE A 50 2.48 11.08 -21.42
C ILE A 50 1.36 12.14 -21.39
N ASP A 51 0.63 12.31 -20.28
CA ASP A 51 -0.52 13.26 -20.21
C ASP A 51 -0.19 14.61 -19.55
N ARG A 52 1.03 14.85 -19.07
CA ARG A 52 1.42 16.19 -18.59
C ARG A 52 1.93 17.05 -19.73
N THR A 53 1.03 17.41 -20.65
CA THR A 53 1.22 18.55 -21.55
C THR A 53 0.73 19.81 -20.85
N GLU A 54 1.66 20.76 -20.67
CA GLU A 54 1.54 22.21 -20.41
C GLU A 54 0.57 22.75 -19.33
#